data_AF-A0A956BS59-F1
#
_entry.id   AF-A0A956BS59-F1
#
_cell.length_a   1.000
_cell.length_b   1.000
_cell.length_c   1.000
_cell.angle_alpha   90.00
_cell.angle_beta   90.00
_cell.angle_gamma   90.00
#
_symmetry.space_group_name_H-M   'P 1'
#
loop_
_entity.id
_entity.type
_entity.pdbx_description
1 polymer ?
#
loop_
_entity_poly.entity_id
_entity_poly.type
_entity_poly.pdbx_seq_one_letter_code
_entity_poly.pdbx_strand_id
1 'polypeptide(L)'
;MEKQHATSLTREQRGWLWGLVVGALLVVLPIGYLAVRGLHNERRLSHEAARACAQVTDQRMMASARRRVFELQYVFSVANTRYTHSDETGRSGLWADVPQREWEQAQGGECIEVIYLPDDPAVNRPARATLVNDPVGNKVAALLLCALTLGLCGAGVVGTLRVARAELHGFELVGPDEWILRSVRGERRVPTSSIKRAVLIMLPPARAHPPWRFDTDVLKLKLDGGEEVLIEAPPGPITSAATSALEATGDLSWRGRRRRRR
;
A
#
# COMPACT_ATOMS: atom_id res chain seq x y z
N MET A 1 -39.19 -11.30 -21.86
CA MET A 1 -38.43 -12.39 -21.21
C MET A 1 -36.95 -12.12 -21.43
N GLU A 2 -36.30 -11.51 -20.46
CA GLU A 2 -34.91 -11.07 -20.51
C GLU A 2 -34.02 -12.23 -20.05
N LYS A 3 -33.18 -12.76 -20.95
CA LYS A 3 -32.27 -13.87 -20.63
C LYS A 3 -31.11 -13.32 -19.80
N GLN A 4 -31.08 -13.64 -18.51
CA GLN A 4 -29.95 -13.36 -17.64
C GLN A 4 -28.70 -14.09 -18.16
N HIS A 5 -27.78 -13.35 -18.78
CA HIS A 5 -26.44 -13.84 -19.09
C HIS A 5 -25.62 -13.91 -17.80
N ALA A 6 -25.67 -15.06 -17.13
CA ALA A 6 -24.76 -15.35 -16.02
C ALA A 6 -23.35 -15.51 -16.60
N THR A 7 -22.53 -14.46 -16.49
CA THR A 7 -21.11 -14.49 -16.85
C THR A 7 -20.36 -15.38 -15.85
N SER A 8 -20.04 -16.59 -16.29
CA SER A 8 -19.20 -17.50 -15.49
C SER A 8 -17.76 -16.97 -15.44
N LEU A 9 -17.27 -16.66 -14.22
CA LEU A 9 -15.87 -16.31 -13.98
C LEU A 9 -14.93 -17.41 -14.47
N THR A 10 -13.85 -17.04 -15.17
CA THR A 10 -12.85 -17.98 -15.66
C THR A 10 -12.05 -18.60 -14.50
N ARG A 11 -11.48 -19.80 -14.70
CA ARG A 11 -10.69 -20.51 -13.67
C ARG A 11 -9.53 -19.67 -13.15
N GLU A 12 -8.90 -18.87 -14.02
CA GLU A 12 -7.82 -17.95 -13.65
C GLU A 12 -8.31 -16.80 -12.76
N GLN A 13 -9.49 -16.22 -13.07
CA GLN A 13 -10.10 -15.19 -12.24
C GLN A 13 -10.43 -15.71 -10.84
N ARG A 14 -10.91 -16.96 -10.73
CA ARG A 14 -11.16 -17.60 -9.42
C ARG A 14 -9.90 -17.76 -8.58
N GLY A 15 -8.79 -18.22 -9.18
CA GLY A 15 -7.54 -18.41 -8.45
C GLY A 15 -7.00 -17.10 -7.86
N TRP A 16 -7.12 -16.02 -8.62
CA TRP A 16 -6.68 -14.71 -8.17
C TRP A 16 -7.57 -14.12 -7.06
N LEU A 17 -8.90 -14.25 -7.20
CA LEU A 17 -9.85 -13.86 -6.15
C LEU A 17 -9.54 -14.58 -4.84
N TRP A 18 -9.24 -15.88 -4.90
CA TRP A 18 -8.79 -16.64 -3.73
C TRP A 18 -7.48 -16.11 -3.15
N GLY A 19 -6.50 -15.79 -4.00
CA GLY A 19 -5.24 -15.19 -3.56
C GLY A 19 -5.44 -13.87 -2.82
N LEU A 20 -6.33 -13.00 -3.30
CA LEU A 20 -6.68 -11.76 -2.61
C LEU A 20 -7.36 -12.00 -1.27
N VAL A 21 -8.34 -12.90 -1.24
CA VAL A 21 -9.06 -13.23 0.00
C VAL A 21 -8.09 -13.77 1.05
N VAL A 22 -7.24 -14.72 0.67
CA VAL A 22 -6.23 -15.29 1.57
C VAL A 22 -5.24 -14.22 2.03
N GLY A 23 -4.74 -13.39 1.12
CA GLY A 23 -3.82 -12.29 1.45
C GLY A 23 -4.42 -11.28 2.41
N ALA A 24 -5.67 -10.86 2.18
CA ALA A 24 -6.38 -9.96 3.08
C ALA A 24 -6.60 -10.59 4.46
N LEU A 25 -6.98 -11.87 4.49
CA LEU A 25 -7.25 -12.60 5.72
C LEU A 25 -5.99 -12.80 6.57
N LEU A 26 -4.83 -13.02 5.94
CA LEU A 26 -3.53 -13.09 6.63
C LEU A 26 -3.12 -11.77 7.29
N VAL A 27 -3.58 -10.63 6.78
CA VAL A 27 -3.29 -9.30 7.35
C VAL A 27 -4.32 -8.92 8.42
N VAL A 28 -5.60 -9.16 8.15
CA VAL A 28 -6.71 -8.76 9.03
C VAL A 28 -6.75 -9.60 10.31
N LEU A 29 -6.51 -10.92 10.22
CA LEU A 29 -6.64 -11.80 11.39
C LEU A 29 -5.68 -11.44 12.54
N PRO A 30 -4.37 -11.25 12.35
CA PRO A 30 -3.47 -10.89 13.45
C PRO A 30 -3.82 -9.56 14.11
N ILE A 31 -4.20 -8.57 13.29
CA ILE A 31 -4.61 -7.24 13.77
C ILE A 31 -5.91 -7.36 14.60
N GLY A 32 -6.90 -8.09 14.07
CA GLY A 32 -8.15 -8.36 14.77
C GLY A 32 -7.95 -9.13 16.07
N TYR A 33 -7.02 -10.08 16.09
CA TYR A 33 -6.66 -10.81 17.31
C TYR A 33 -6.08 -9.89 18.39
N LEU A 34 -5.12 -9.04 18.05
CA LEU A 34 -4.54 -8.06 18.99
C LEU A 34 -5.60 -7.11 19.53
N ALA A 35 -6.50 -6.64 18.66
CA ALA A 35 -7.62 -5.79 19.02
C ALA A 35 -8.57 -6.42 20.04
N VAL A 36 -9.00 -7.66 19.79
CA VAL A 36 -9.89 -8.41 20.70
C VAL A 36 -9.19 -8.67 22.03
N ARG A 37 -7.89 -9.02 22.00
CA ARG A 37 -7.09 -9.23 23.21
C ARG A 37 -6.99 -7.95 24.05
N GLY A 38 -6.73 -6.80 23.43
CA GLY A 38 -6.69 -5.51 24.13
C GLY A 38 -8.04 -5.16 24.79
N LEU A 39 -9.15 -5.33 24.07
CA LEU A 39 -10.50 -5.13 24.63
C LEU A 39 -10.83 -6.08 25.77
N HIS A 40 -10.39 -7.35 25.68
CA HIS A 40 -10.59 -8.33 26.73
C HIS A 40 -9.78 -7.97 27.98
N ASN A 41 -8.50 -7.60 27.82
CA ASN A 41 -7.63 -7.14 28.89
C ASN A 41 -8.19 -5.89 29.58
N GLU A 42 -8.70 -4.94 28.82
CA GLU A 42 -9.33 -3.72 29.35
C GLU A 42 -10.56 -4.04 30.21
N ARG A 43 -11.43 -4.95 29.74
CA ARG A 43 -12.57 -5.42 30.53
C ARG A 43 -12.11 -6.12 31.81
N ARG A 44 -11.09 -6.98 31.73
CA ARG A 44 -10.53 -7.63 32.92
C ARG A 44 -9.96 -6.61 33.90
N LEU A 45 -9.22 -5.61 33.42
CA LEU A 45 -8.69 -4.53 34.26
C LEU A 45 -9.81 -3.76 34.96
N SER A 46 -10.99 -3.61 34.33
CA SER A 46 -12.13 -2.95 34.99
C SER A 46 -12.78 -3.77 36.11
N HIS A 47 -12.62 -5.09 36.13
CA HIS A 47 -13.32 -5.99 37.06
C HIS A 47 -12.39 -6.67 38.09
N GLU A 48 -11.18 -7.02 37.68
CA GLU A 48 -10.26 -7.90 38.40
C GLU A 48 -8.95 -7.19 38.80
N ALA A 49 -8.86 -5.87 38.59
CA ALA A 49 -7.62 -5.14 38.85
C ALA A 49 -7.20 -5.17 40.32
N ALA A 50 -5.95 -5.53 40.55
CA ALA A 50 -5.22 -5.19 41.78
C ALA A 50 -4.49 -3.86 41.60
N ARG A 51 -4.13 -3.24 42.73
CA ARG A 51 -3.42 -1.95 42.78
C ARG A 51 -2.01 -2.15 43.31
N ALA A 52 -1.06 -1.41 42.76
CA ALA A 52 0.31 -1.32 43.27
C ALA A 52 0.82 0.12 43.20
N CYS A 53 1.81 0.41 44.04
CA CYS A 53 2.58 1.65 44.02
C CYS A 53 3.76 1.44 43.06
N ALA A 54 3.80 2.22 41.98
CA ALA A 54 4.85 2.17 40.96
C ALA A 54 5.81 3.34 41.12
N GLN A 55 7.10 3.05 41.04
CA GLN A 55 8.14 4.06 41.03
C GLN A 55 8.27 4.64 39.62
N VAL A 56 8.18 5.96 39.51
CA VAL A 56 8.39 6.68 38.26
C VAL A 56 9.88 6.67 37.93
N THR A 57 10.23 6.17 36.74
CA THR A 57 11.62 6.09 36.27
C THR A 57 11.99 7.22 35.33
N ASP A 58 11.02 7.73 34.56
CA ASP A 58 11.21 8.84 33.63
C ASP A 58 9.87 9.57 33.41
N GLN A 59 9.93 10.82 32.97
CA GLN A 59 8.77 11.68 32.72
C GLN A 59 9.03 12.62 31.55
N ARG A 60 8.03 12.81 30.68
CA ARG A 60 8.12 13.78 29.58
C ARG A 60 6.79 14.46 29.29
N MET A 61 6.88 15.65 28.71
CA MET A 61 5.74 16.40 28.20
C MET A 61 5.94 16.63 26.71
N MET A 62 4.97 16.21 25.91
CA MET A 62 4.91 16.52 24.48
C MET A 62 3.90 17.64 24.27
N ALA A 63 4.37 18.77 23.76
CA ALA A 63 3.53 19.91 23.42
C ALA A 63 3.33 19.98 21.90
N SER A 64 2.07 20.02 21.49
CA SER A 64 1.66 20.36 20.12
C SER A 64 0.83 21.65 20.14
N ALA A 65 0.63 22.28 18.98
CA ALA A 65 -0.14 23.53 18.86
C ALA A 65 -1.57 23.45 19.44
N ARG A 66 -2.14 22.25 19.54
CA ARG A 66 -3.52 22.04 20.00
C ARG A 66 -3.65 21.26 21.31
N ARG A 67 -2.58 20.60 21.76
CA ARG A 67 -2.66 19.64 22.87
C ARG A 67 -1.31 19.43 23.53
N ARG A 68 -1.33 19.31 24.85
CA ARG A 68 -0.23 18.77 25.66
C ARG A 68 -0.54 17.32 26.03
N VAL A 69 0.44 16.46 25.89
CA VAL A 69 0.40 15.05 26.33
C VAL A 69 1.46 14.89 27.39
N PHE A 70 1.07 14.32 28.52
CA PHE A 70 1.94 14.08 29.65
C PHE A 70 2.13 12.58 29.74
N GLU A 71 3.38 12.15 29.73
CA GLU A 71 3.73 10.74 29.69
C GLU A 71 4.74 10.43 30.79
N LEU A 72 4.66 9.21 31.33
CA LEU A 72 5.60 8.70 32.31
C LEU A 72 6.03 7.28 31.99
N GLN A 73 7.24 6.94 32.43
CA GLN A 73 7.70 5.56 32.56
C GLN A 73 7.72 5.19 34.03
N TYR A 74 7.34 3.96 34.34
CA TYR A 74 7.31 3.47 35.70
C TYR A 74 7.69 2.00 35.78
N VAL A 75 8.10 1.60 36.98
CA VAL A 75 8.35 0.23 37.36
C VAL A 75 7.61 -0.09 38.65
N PHE A 76 6.98 -1.26 38.72
CA PHE A 76 6.38 -1.79 39.94
C PHE A 76 6.80 -3.25 40.12
N SER A 77 6.65 -3.77 41.34
CA SER A 77 7.05 -5.14 41.66
C SER A 77 5.88 -5.95 42.20
N VAL A 78 5.70 -7.16 41.67
CA VAL A 78 4.72 -8.15 42.15
C VAL A 78 5.47 -9.47 42.32
N ALA A 79 5.39 -10.06 43.52
CA ALA A 79 6.09 -11.32 43.85
C ALA A 79 7.59 -11.33 43.46
N ASN A 80 8.32 -10.26 43.81
CA ASN A 80 9.74 -10.04 43.47
C ASN A 80 10.07 -9.93 41.97
N THR A 81 9.07 -9.88 41.08
CA THR A 81 9.25 -9.65 39.65
C THR A 81 8.91 -8.20 39.31
N ARG A 82 9.75 -7.55 38.51
CA ARG A 82 9.57 -6.15 38.08
C ARG A 82 8.77 -6.10 36.79
N TYR A 83 7.79 -5.22 36.75
CA TYR A 83 6.93 -4.98 35.60
C TYR A 83 6.95 -3.51 35.23
N THR A 84 6.78 -3.24 33.93
CA THR A 84 6.68 -1.90 33.35
C THR A 84 5.44 -1.87 32.46
N HIS A 85 5.06 -0.69 32.02
CA HIS A 85 3.98 -0.56 31.05
C HIS A 85 4.33 -1.33 29.77
N SER A 86 3.39 -2.16 29.31
CA SER A 86 3.55 -3.01 28.14
C SER A 86 2.32 -2.95 27.24
N ASP A 87 2.52 -3.14 25.93
CA ASP A 87 1.43 -3.22 24.94
C ASP A 87 1.01 -4.68 24.66
N GLU A 88 -0.04 -4.87 23.86
CA GLU A 88 -0.57 -6.19 23.50
C GLU A 88 0.41 -7.03 22.67
N THR A 89 1.46 -6.41 22.12
CA THR A 89 2.52 -7.09 21.37
C THR A 89 3.61 -7.65 22.27
N GLY A 90 3.56 -7.35 23.58
CA GLY A 90 4.54 -7.78 24.57
C GLY A 90 5.76 -6.87 24.65
N ARG A 91 5.74 -5.71 24.00
CA ARG A 91 6.80 -4.71 24.17
C ARG A 91 6.64 -4.06 25.53
N SER A 92 7.72 -4.02 26.30
CA SER A 92 7.77 -3.44 27.66
C SER A 92 8.55 -2.13 27.70
N GLY A 93 8.50 -1.41 28.82
CA GLY A 93 9.21 -0.15 29.02
C GLY A 93 8.62 0.99 28.18
N LEU A 94 7.33 0.92 27.88
CA LEU A 94 6.64 1.91 27.08
C LEU A 94 6.25 3.12 27.94
N TRP A 95 6.09 4.26 27.27
CA TRP A 95 5.54 5.47 27.88
C TRP A 95 4.04 5.32 28.07
N ALA A 96 3.53 5.66 29.26
CA ALA A 96 2.10 5.65 29.55
C ALA A 96 1.58 7.09 29.63
N ASP A 97 0.47 7.35 28.95
CA ASP A 97 -0.23 8.63 29.00
C ASP A 97 -0.91 8.80 30.36
N VAL A 98 -0.73 9.96 30.99
CA VAL A 98 -1.36 10.28 32.28
C VAL A 98 -2.01 11.67 32.28
N PRO A 99 -3.03 11.89 33.13
CA PRO A 99 -3.55 13.23 33.38
C PRO A 99 -2.45 14.15 33.93
N GLN A 100 -2.52 15.43 33.58
CA GLN A 100 -1.58 16.46 34.08
C GLN A 100 -1.41 16.42 35.60
N ARG A 101 -2.50 16.22 36.35
CA ARG A 101 -2.45 16.14 37.82
C ARG A 101 -1.60 14.99 38.33
N GLU A 102 -1.67 13.81 37.71
CA GLU A 102 -0.83 12.66 38.11
C GLU A 102 0.62 12.90 37.71
N TRP A 103 0.85 13.51 36.55
CA TRP A 103 2.19 13.88 36.11
C TRP A 103 2.85 14.88 37.05
N GLU A 104 2.12 15.89 37.51
CA GLU A 104 2.59 16.87 38.51
C GLU A 104 2.87 16.21 39.87
N GLN A 105 2.04 15.25 40.29
CA GLN A 105 2.26 14.46 41.51
C GLN A 105 3.54 13.59 41.41
N ALA A 106 3.75 12.95 40.27
CA ALA A 106 4.95 12.16 39.99
C ALA A 106 6.25 12.98 40.09
N GLN A 107 6.22 14.28 39.79
CA GLN A 107 7.40 15.14 39.93
C GLN A 107 7.91 15.26 41.37
N GLY A 108 7.04 15.04 42.36
CA GLY A 108 7.40 15.04 43.77
C GLY A 108 8.24 13.82 44.20
N GLY A 109 8.52 12.89 43.29
CA GLY A 109 9.16 11.61 43.61
C GLY A 109 8.21 10.64 44.32
N GLU A 110 6.92 10.97 44.37
CA GLU A 110 5.88 10.09 44.89
C GLU A 110 5.67 8.92 43.93
N CYS A 111 5.29 7.77 44.48
CA CYS A 111 4.88 6.66 43.64
C CYS A 111 3.50 6.92 43.05
N ILE A 112 3.29 6.46 41.82
CA ILE A 112 1.99 6.52 41.16
C ILE A 112 1.22 5.23 41.43
N GLU A 113 -0.09 5.34 41.59
CA GLU A 113 -0.95 4.17 41.69
C GLU A 113 -1.14 3.56 40.31
N VAL A 114 -0.80 2.28 40.16
CA VAL A 114 -1.03 1.50 38.95
C VAL A 114 -2.01 0.39 39.23
N ILE A 115 -2.86 0.10 38.24
CA ILE A 115 -3.72 -1.07 38.25
C ILE A 115 -3.17 -2.14 37.31
N TYR A 116 -3.24 -3.39 37.73
CA TYR A 116 -2.72 -4.53 36.98
C TYR A 116 -3.61 -5.77 37.15
N LEU A 117 -3.51 -6.74 36.25
CA LEU A 117 -4.15 -8.04 36.40
C LEU A 117 -3.32 -8.96 37.31
N PRO A 118 -3.88 -9.50 38.41
CA PRO A 118 -3.14 -10.39 39.32
C PRO A 118 -2.53 -11.62 38.63
N ASP A 119 -3.27 -12.23 37.70
CA ASP A 119 -2.82 -13.42 36.97
C ASP A 119 -1.84 -13.09 35.85
N ASP A 120 -1.79 -11.84 35.39
CA ASP A 120 -0.91 -11.37 34.32
C ASP A 120 -0.48 -9.90 34.55
N PRO A 121 0.50 -9.65 35.44
CA PRO A 121 0.91 -8.29 35.80
C PRO A 121 1.54 -7.50 34.64
N ALA A 122 1.87 -8.14 33.51
CA ALA A 122 2.30 -7.44 32.31
C ALA A 122 1.17 -6.57 31.72
N VAL A 123 -0.09 -6.90 32.02
CA VAL A 123 -1.26 -6.09 31.69
C VAL A 123 -1.49 -5.09 32.82
N ASN A 124 -1.00 -3.86 32.63
CA ASN A 124 -1.06 -2.80 33.62
C ASN A 124 -1.19 -1.41 33.00
N ARG A 125 -1.76 -0.47 33.76
CA ARG A 125 -1.83 0.96 33.42
C ARG A 125 -1.92 1.84 34.68
N PRO A 126 -1.61 3.14 34.58
CA PRO A 126 -1.88 4.09 35.67
C PRO A 126 -3.36 4.08 36.08
N ALA A 127 -3.64 4.15 37.38
CA ALA A 127 -4.99 3.97 37.92
C ALA A 127 -5.99 5.03 37.45
N ARG A 128 -5.53 6.27 37.19
CA ARG A 128 -6.38 7.35 36.63
C ARG A 128 -6.01 7.69 35.19
N ALA A 129 -5.36 6.77 34.47
CA ALA A 129 -5.26 6.86 33.02
C ALA A 129 -6.66 7.10 32.45
N THR A 130 -6.83 8.21 31.73
CA THR A 130 -8.15 8.58 31.24
C THR A 130 -8.50 7.63 30.10
N LEU A 131 -9.54 6.81 30.27
CA LEU A 131 -10.14 6.01 29.19
C LEU A 131 -10.48 6.85 27.94
N VAL A 132 -10.72 8.15 28.12
CA VAL A 132 -10.96 9.12 27.03
C VAL A 132 -9.72 9.30 26.13
N ASN A 133 -8.53 9.07 26.69
CA ASN A 133 -7.24 9.24 26.01
C ASN A 133 -6.55 7.93 25.70
N ASP A 134 -6.91 6.82 26.36
CA ASP A 134 -6.45 5.49 25.99
C ASP A 134 -7.19 5.05 24.73
N PRO A 135 -6.60 5.21 23.54
CA PRO A 135 -7.32 5.04 22.31
C PRO A 135 -7.22 3.57 21.94
N VAL A 136 -7.35 2.61 22.86
CA VAL A 136 -7.38 1.20 22.48
C VAL A 136 -8.54 1.00 21.51
N GLY A 137 -9.72 1.55 21.82
CA GLY A 137 -10.86 1.59 20.89
C GLY A 137 -10.56 2.35 19.59
N ASN A 138 -9.94 3.53 19.65
CA ASN A 138 -9.69 4.36 18.46
C ASN A 138 -8.53 3.87 17.58
N LYS A 139 -7.45 3.32 18.17
CA LYS A 139 -6.29 2.72 17.49
C LYS A 139 -6.72 1.42 16.82
N VAL A 140 -7.51 0.58 17.52
CA VAL A 140 -8.09 -0.63 16.93
C VAL A 140 -9.05 -0.29 15.80
N ALA A 141 -9.96 0.67 16.00
CA ALA A 141 -10.87 1.11 14.94
C ALA A 141 -10.10 1.67 13.74
N ALA A 142 -9.06 2.48 13.96
CA ALA A 142 -8.21 3.01 12.91
C ALA A 142 -7.42 1.91 12.18
N LEU A 143 -6.90 0.91 12.91
CA LEU A 143 -6.21 -0.25 12.33
C LEU A 143 -7.14 -1.11 11.49
N LEU A 144 -8.35 -1.39 11.98
CA LEU A 144 -9.37 -2.13 11.24
C LEU A 144 -9.80 -1.35 9.98
N LEU A 145 -9.99 -0.03 10.10
CA LEU A 145 -10.31 0.83 8.96
C LEU A 145 -9.18 0.82 7.93
N CYS A 146 -7.92 0.91 8.37
CA CYS A 146 -6.74 0.81 7.50
C CYS A 146 -6.64 -0.54 6.80
N ALA A 147 -6.88 -1.64 7.52
CA ALA A 147 -6.85 -2.98 6.93
C ALA A 147 -7.96 -3.15 5.88
N LEU A 148 -9.15 -2.61 6.15
CA LEU A 148 -10.27 -2.58 5.20
C LEU A 148 -9.94 -1.75 3.96
N THR A 149 -9.40 -0.54 4.12
CA THR A 149 -9.06 0.32 2.99
C THR A 149 -7.91 -0.24 2.17
N LEU A 150 -6.88 -0.81 2.79
CA LEU A 150 -5.80 -1.49 2.07
C LEU A 150 -6.29 -2.72 1.31
N GLY A 151 -7.22 -3.50 1.90
CA GLY A 151 -7.87 -4.62 1.22
C GLY A 151 -8.64 -4.16 -0.03
N LEU A 152 -9.39 -3.07 0.06
CA LEU A 152 -10.15 -2.49 -1.05
C LEU A 152 -9.24 -1.88 -2.12
N CYS A 153 -8.21 -1.11 -1.73
CA CYS A 153 -7.25 -0.50 -2.65
C CYS A 153 -6.40 -1.54 -3.38
N GLY A 154 -5.96 -2.60 -2.69
CA GLY A 154 -5.20 -3.70 -3.29
C GLY A 154 -5.99 -4.42 -4.39
N ALA A 155 -7.30 -4.62 -4.19
CA ALA A 155 -8.17 -5.17 -5.23
C ALA A 155 -8.33 -4.23 -6.43
N GLY A 156 -8.41 -2.91 -6.19
CA GLY A 156 -8.54 -1.90 -7.24
C GLY A 156 -7.30 -1.76 -8.14
N VAL A 157 -6.11 -1.66 -7.55
CA VAL A 157 -4.85 -1.44 -8.29
C VAL A 157 -4.50 -2.62 -9.21
N VAL A 158 -4.77 -3.85 -8.79
CA VAL A 158 -4.52 -5.02 -9.64
C VAL A 158 -5.57 -5.15 -10.74
N GLY A 159 -6.81 -4.71 -10.47
CA GLY A 159 -7.87 -4.60 -11.48
C GLY A 159 -7.48 -3.65 -12.61
N THR A 160 -6.98 -2.46 -12.28
CA THR A 160 -6.56 -1.46 -13.28
C THR A 160 -5.32 -1.89 -14.07
N LEU A 161 -4.34 -2.55 -13.43
CA LEU A 161 -3.18 -3.11 -14.12
C LEU A 161 -3.56 -4.20 -15.14
N ARG A 162 -4.67 -4.93 -14.93
CA ARG A 162 -5.16 -5.92 -15.91
C ARG A 162 -5.92 -5.29 -17.06
N VAL A 163 -6.72 -4.25 -16.81
CA VAL A 163 -7.36 -3.49 -17.89
C VAL A 163 -6.28 -2.85 -18.77
N ALA A 164 -5.27 -2.23 -18.16
CA ALA A 164 -4.12 -1.68 -18.88
C ALA A 164 -3.30 -2.75 -19.62
N ARG A 165 -3.20 -3.99 -19.08
CA ARG A 165 -2.51 -5.10 -19.76
C ARG A 165 -3.36 -5.75 -20.87
N ALA A 166 -4.68 -5.69 -20.80
CA ALA A 166 -5.58 -6.18 -21.85
C ALA A 166 -5.65 -5.22 -23.06
N GLU A 167 -5.27 -3.95 -22.88
CA GLU A 167 -5.15 -2.97 -23.96
C GLU A 167 -3.77 -2.96 -24.65
N LEU A 168 -2.84 -3.82 -24.24
CA LEU A 168 -1.57 -3.99 -24.94
C LEU A 168 -1.81 -4.68 -26.29
N HIS A 169 -1.89 -3.85 -27.34
CA HIS A 169 -1.88 -4.26 -28.74
C HIS A 169 -0.68 -5.16 -29.04
N GLY A 170 -0.93 -6.45 -29.26
CA GLY A 170 0.07 -7.39 -29.74
C GLY A 170 0.22 -7.30 -31.25
N PHE A 171 1.43 -7.03 -31.73
CA PHE A 171 1.82 -7.25 -33.12
C PHE A 171 2.48 -8.62 -33.20
N GLU A 172 1.91 -9.52 -33.99
CA GLU A 172 2.51 -10.83 -34.26
C GLU A 172 2.77 -10.96 -35.76
N LEU A 173 4.01 -11.27 -36.11
CA LEU A 173 4.42 -11.52 -37.48
C LEU A 173 4.02 -12.96 -37.83
N VAL A 174 3.02 -13.14 -38.69
CA VAL A 174 2.49 -14.48 -39.02
C VAL A 174 3.14 -15.06 -40.28
N GLY A 175 3.77 -14.22 -41.08
CA GLY A 175 4.57 -14.61 -42.24
C GLY A 175 5.45 -13.45 -42.71
N PRO A 176 6.31 -13.67 -43.73
CA PRO A 176 7.22 -12.64 -44.25
C PRO A 176 6.49 -11.40 -44.78
N ASP A 177 5.25 -11.55 -45.27
CA ASP A 177 4.50 -10.49 -45.95
C ASP A 177 3.20 -10.07 -45.25
N GLU A 178 2.93 -10.59 -44.04
CA GLU A 178 1.66 -10.36 -43.36
C GLU A 178 1.82 -10.11 -41.86
N TRP A 179 1.34 -8.94 -41.41
CA TRP A 179 1.24 -8.58 -40.00
C TRP A 179 -0.18 -8.78 -39.52
N ILE A 180 -0.32 -9.37 -38.33
CA ILE A 180 -1.61 -9.45 -37.65
C ILE A 180 -1.61 -8.44 -36.51
N LEU A 181 -2.40 -7.38 -36.68
CA LEU A 181 -2.72 -6.44 -35.61
C LEU A 181 -3.86 -7.02 -34.78
N ARG A 182 -3.54 -7.48 -33.56
CA ARG A 182 -4.57 -7.90 -32.61
C ARG A 182 -4.93 -6.71 -31.72
N SER A 183 -6.17 -6.25 -31.87
CA SER A 183 -6.75 -5.22 -31.01
C SER A 183 -7.98 -5.78 -30.28
N VAL A 184 -8.40 -5.11 -29.21
CA VAL A 184 -9.63 -5.44 -28.48
C VAL A 184 -10.88 -5.36 -29.37
N ARG A 185 -10.82 -4.60 -30.48
CA ARG A 185 -11.93 -4.43 -31.44
C ARG A 185 -11.94 -5.44 -32.59
N GLY A 186 -10.94 -6.33 -32.65
CA GLY A 186 -10.84 -7.35 -33.69
C GLY A 186 -9.43 -7.53 -34.24
N GLU A 187 -9.29 -8.57 -35.06
CA GLU A 187 -8.06 -8.92 -35.77
C GLU A 187 -8.07 -8.25 -37.15
N ARG A 188 -7.05 -7.44 -37.44
CA ARG A 188 -6.87 -6.85 -38.76
C ARG A 188 -5.56 -7.34 -39.34
N ARG A 189 -5.66 -8.04 -40.47
CA ARG A 189 -4.51 -8.42 -41.29
C ARG A 189 -4.06 -7.19 -42.08
N VAL A 190 -2.79 -6.84 -41.92
CA VAL A 190 -2.17 -5.71 -42.62
C VAL A 190 -1.04 -6.28 -43.49
N PRO A 191 -1.13 -6.18 -44.82
CA PRO A 191 -0.05 -6.58 -45.71
C PRO A 191 1.21 -5.77 -45.40
N THR A 192 2.39 -6.40 -45.39
CA THR A 192 3.68 -5.71 -45.16
C THR A 192 3.90 -4.60 -46.18
N SER A 193 3.44 -4.79 -47.41
CA SER A 193 3.51 -3.79 -48.49
C SER A 193 2.72 -2.50 -48.20
N SER A 194 1.71 -2.55 -47.33
CA SER A 194 0.89 -1.39 -46.95
C SER A 194 1.54 -0.54 -45.85
N ILE A 195 2.63 -1.02 -45.24
CA ILE A 195 3.38 -0.35 -44.20
C ILE A 195 4.55 0.40 -44.85
N LYS A 196 4.29 1.59 -45.40
CA LYS A 196 5.35 2.36 -46.09
C LYS A 196 6.44 2.87 -45.15
N ARG A 197 6.08 3.21 -43.91
CA ARG A 197 7.01 3.66 -42.84
C ARG A 197 6.39 3.41 -41.47
N ALA A 198 6.93 2.46 -40.72
CA ALA A 198 6.76 2.44 -39.28
C ALA A 198 7.81 3.38 -38.67
N VAL A 199 7.43 4.61 -38.34
CA VAL A 199 8.31 5.52 -37.61
C VAL A 199 8.00 5.38 -36.14
N LEU A 200 8.89 4.71 -35.40
CA LEU A 200 8.89 4.79 -33.94
C LEU A 200 9.31 6.21 -33.55
N ILE A 201 8.35 7.11 -33.39
CA ILE A 201 8.63 8.46 -32.89
C ILE A 201 8.74 8.37 -31.37
N MET A 202 9.93 8.06 -30.87
CA MET A 202 10.26 8.31 -29.46
C MET A 202 10.40 9.83 -29.28
N LEU A 203 9.37 10.48 -28.74
CA LEU A 203 9.46 11.89 -28.35
C LEU A 203 10.20 11.97 -27.01
N PRO A 204 11.43 12.52 -26.94
CA PRO A 204 12.05 12.75 -25.64
C PRO A 204 11.23 13.81 -24.90
N PRO A 205 10.90 13.60 -23.61
CA PRO A 205 10.24 14.63 -22.82
C PRO A 205 11.15 15.86 -22.77
N ALA A 206 10.57 17.04 -23.03
CA ALA A 206 11.33 18.28 -23.26
C ALA A 206 12.24 18.71 -22.09
N ARG A 207 12.08 18.12 -20.90
CA ARG A 207 12.90 18.35 -19.71
C ARG A 207 12.87 17.13 -18.78
N ALA A 208 13.85 16.24 -18.87
CA ALA A 208 14.11 15.24 -17.84
C ALA A 208 15.63 14.94 -17.74
N HIS A 209 16.17 14.97 -16.52
CA HIS A 209 17.51 14.48 -16.21
C HIS A 209 17.44 12.99 -15.79
N PRO A 210 18.48 12.18 -16.06
CA PRO A 210 18.48 10.73 -15.81
C PRO A 210 18.40 10.35 -14.31
N PRO A 211 17.89 9.15 -13.96
CA PRO A 211 17.55 8.01 -14.83
C PRO A 211 16.10 8.03 -15.33
N TRP A 212 15.91 7.68 -16.60
CA TRP A 212 14.70 7.89 -17.40
C TRP A 212 13.47 7.10 -16.91
N ARG A 213 12.34 7.79 -16.69
CA ARG A 213 10.99 7.24 -16.74
C ARG A 213 10.23 7.95 -17.87
N PHE A 214 9.69 7.19 -18.82
CA PHE A 214 8.88 7.70 -19.92
C PHE A 214 7.40 7.55 -19.52
N ASP A 215 6.64 8.65 -19.57
CA ASP A 215 5.26 8.68 -19.07
C ASP A 215 4.20 8.25 -20.10
N THR A 216 4.50 8.26 -21.40
CA THR A 216 3.68 7.65 -22.46
C THR A 216 4.47 7.63 -23.75
N ASP A 217 4.64 6.47 -24.36
CA ASP A 217 5.19 6.36 -25.71
C ASP A 217 4.04 6.38 -26.71
N VAL A 218 4.09 7.22 -27.75
CA VAL A 218 3.06 7.25 -28.79
C VAL A 218 3.67 6.79 -30.10
N LEU A 219 3.29 5.59 -30.55
CA LEU A 219 3.61 5.03 -31.85
C LEU A 219 2.65 5.59 -32.89
N LYS A 220 3.16 6.42 -33.82
CA LYS A 220 2.39 6.88 -34.99
C LYS A 220 2.71 6.00 -36.19
N LEU A 221 1.74 5.18 -36.61
CA LEU A 221 1.82 4.42 -37.85
C LEU A 221 1.05 5.16 -38.95
N LYS A 222 1.70 5.41 -40.09
CA LYS A 222 1.08 6.05 -41.24
C LYS A 222 0.84 5.00 -42.32
N LEU A 223 -0.43 4.73 -42.61
CA LEU A 223 -0.85 3.71 -43.58
C LEU A 223 -1.02 4.31 -44.98
N ASP A 224 -1.01 3.43 -45.98
CA ASP A 224 -1.32 3.82 -47.36
C ASP A 224 -2.78 4.27 -47.49
N GLY A 225 -2.97 5.51 -47.96
CA GLY A 225 -4.25 6.22 -47.93
C GLY A 225 -4.22 7.50 -47.07
N GLY A 226 -3.13 7.75 -46.34
CA GLY A 226 -2.96 8.97 -45.54
C GLY A 226 -3.56 8.89 -44.14
N GLU A 227 -4.12 7.74 -43.76
CA GLU A 227 -4.65 7.47 -42.43
C GLU A 227 -3.49 7.35 -41.42
N GLU A 228 -3.58 8.09 -40.31
CA GLU A 228 -2.63 8.05 -39.20
C GLU A 228 -3.27 7.29 -38.04
N VAL A 229 -2.65 6.19 -37.63
CA VAL A 229 -3.08 5.42 -36.47
C VAL A 229 -2.14 5.74 -35.30
N LEU A 230 -2.74 6.25 -34.22
CA LEU A 230 -2.05 6.55 -32.98
C LEU A 230 -2.14 5.35 -32.05
N ILE A 231 -1.00 4.79 -31.64
CA ILE A 231 -0.95 3.69 -30.67
C ILE A 231 -0.24 4.21 -29.43
N GLU A 232 -0.97 4.29 -28.31
CA GLU A 232 -0.40 4.62 -27.02
C GLU A 232 0.23 3.37 -26.42
N ALA A 233 1.54 3.42 -26.14
CA ALA A 233 2.27 2.41 -25.40
C ALA A 233 2.25 2.76 -23.91
N PRO A 234 2.02 1.77 -23.03
CA PRO A 234 1.91 2.01 -21.60
C PRO A 234 3.26 2.43 -20.99
N PRO A 235 3.24 3.21 -19.90
CA PRO A 235 4.47 3.62 -19.22
C PRO A 235 5.20 2.41 -18.61
N GLY A 236 6.46 2.20 -19.01
CA GLY A 236 7.32 1.14 -18.49
C GLY A 236 8.69 1.09 -19.19
N PRO A 237 9.70 0.40 -18.61
CA PRO A 237 11.01 0.28 -19.23
C PRO A 237 10.95 -0.61 -20.49
N ILE A 238 11.31 -0.05 -21.65
CA ILE A 238 11.42 -0.81 -22.90
C ILE A 238 12.62 -1.75 -22.80
N THR A 239 12.38 -3.06 -22.84
CA THR A 239 13.45 -4.08 -22.96
C THR A 239 13.98 -4.15 -24.39
N SER A 240 15.27 -4.48 -24.55
CA SER A 240 16.01 -4.52 -25.82
C SER A 240 15.36 -5.31 -26.97
N ALA A 241 14.44 -6.23 -26.67
CA ALA A 241 13.70 -7.01 -27.66
C ALA A 241 12.81 -6.16 -28.59
N ALA A 242 12.30 -5.00 -28.14
CA ALA A 242 11.47 -4.13 -28.99
C ALA A 242 12.30 -3.38 -30.05
N THR A 243 13.58 -3.13 -29.77
CA THR A 243 14.49 -2.43 -30.68
C THR A 243 14.94 -3.33 -31.83
N SER A 244 15.11 -4.63 -31.58
CA SER A 244 15.60 -5.60 -32.57
C SER A 244 14.58 -5.91 -33.67
N ALA A 245 13.28 -5.81 -33.39
CA ALA A 245 12.24 -6.01 -34.40
C ALA A 245 12.16 -4.88 -35.44
N LEU A 246 12.68 -3.69 -35.13
CA LEU A 246 12.62 -2.52 -36.02
C LEU A 246 13.79 -2.45 -37.03
N GLU A 247 14.94 -3.04 -36.72
CA GLU A 247 16.11 -3.06 -37.61
C GLU A 247 16.01 -4.09 -38.75
N ALA A 248 15.16 -5.11 -38.61
CA ALA A 248 15.03 -6.18 -39.60
C ALA A 248 14.30 -5.75 -40.90
N THR A 249 13.56 -4.65 -40.88
CA THR A 249 12.85 -4.11 -42.05
C THR A 249 13.60 -2.93 -42.68
N GLY A 250 14.54 -3.25 -43.57
CA GLY A 250 14.94 -2.45 -44.74
C GLY A 250 15.24 -0.96 -44.57
N ASP A 251 16.53 -0.63 -44.56
CA ASP A 251 17.14 0.64 -45.02
C ASP A 251 16.59 1.94 -44.42
N LEU A 252 16.65 2.05 -43.09
CA LEU A 252 16.43 3.31 -42.38
C LEU A 252 17.75 4.08 -42.22
N SER A 253 18.14 4.83 -43.25
CA SER A 253 19.23 5.82 -43.11
C SER A 253 18.81 6.96 -42.18
N TRP A 254 19.42 7.03 -41.00
CA TRP A 254 19.19 8.11 -40.02
C TRP A 254 19.80 9.43 -40.54
N ARG A 255 19.03 10.27 -41.23
CA ARG A 255 19.44 11.65 -41.57
C ARG A 255 19.06 12.63 -40.46
N GLY A 256 19.91 12.73 -39.43
CA GLY A 256 19.82 13.78 -38.42
C GLY A 256 20.10 15.17 -38.98
N ARG A 257 19.07 15.93 -39.35
CA ARG A 257 19.20 17.33 -39.81
C ARG A 257 19.39 18.25 -38.60
N ARG A 258 20.63 18.46 -38.15
CA ARG A 258 20.95 19.47 -37.12
C ARG A 258 20.65 20.88 -37.64
N ARG A 259 19.54 21.48 -37.20
CA ARG A 259 19.31 22.94 -37.34
C ARG A 259 20.19 23.66 -36.31
N ARG A 260 21.27 24.32 -36.76
CA ARG A 260 21.93 25.37 -35.97
C ARG A 260 20.97 26.55 -35.89
N ARG A 261 20.48 26.87 -34.70
CA ARG A 261 19.86 28.17 -34.42
C ARG A 261 20.99 29.21 -34.33
N ARG A 262 20.84 30.32 -35.06
CA ARG A 262 21.50 31.59 -34.74
C ARG A 262 20.65 32.31 -33.70
#